data_AF-A0A323UNQ4-F1
#
_entry.id   AF-A0A323UNQ4-F1
#
_cell.length_a   1.000
_cell.length_b   1.000
_cell.length_c   1.000
_cell.angle_alpha   90.00
_cell.angle_beta   90.00
_cell.angle_gamma   90.00
#
_symmetry.space_group_name_H-M   'P 1'
#
loop_
_entity.id
_entity.type
_entity.pdbx_description
1 polymer ?
#
loop_
_entity_poly.entity_id
_entity_poly.type
_entity_poly.pdbx_seq_one_letter_code
_entity_poly.pdbx_strand_id
1 'polypeptide(L)'
;REPMGAKPAAPTVSFESARALGNVWALTELWKSLGFSGLRRVFRRTRRTTDVEALIRLMVLNRLCDPESKLGVLRWVQTVALPDFGPKAVTHQQLLRSLDALMDHQDEVDGVVAGLLRPLI
;
A
#
# COMPACT_ATOMS: atom_id res chain seq x y z
N ARG A 1 -8.31 43.32 -40.85
CA ARG A 1 -7.78 43.29 -39.47
C ARG A 1 -8.44 42.10 -38.79
N GLU A 2 -7.80 40.95 -38.81
CA GLU A 2 -8.25 39.78 -38.03
C GLU A 2 -8.00 40.04 -36.54
N PRO A 3 -8.93 39.68 -35.63
CA PRO A 3 -8.69 39.80 -34.20
C PRO A 3 -7.75 38.68 -33.73
N MET A 4 -6.71 39.13 -33.05
CA MET A 4 -5.60 38.35 -32.51
C MET A 4 -6.07 37.38 -31.41
N GLY A 5 -5.71 36.10 -31.59
CA GLY A 5 -5.50 35.05 -30.58
C GLY A 5 -6.34 35.10 -29.30
N ALA A 6 -7.37 34.25 -29.23
CA ALA A 6 -8.02 33.90 -27.97
C ALA A 6 -6.98 33.32 -27.00
N LYS A 7 -6.82 33.96 -25.83
CA LYS A 7 -5.95 33.48 -24.76
C LYS A 7 -6.44 32.08 -24.32
N PRO A 8 -5.57 31.05 -24.29
CA PRO A 8 -5.98 29.72 -23.85
C PRO A 8 -6.56 29.82 -22.43
N ALA A 9 -7.66 29.10 -22.19
CA ALA A 9 -8.31 29.07 -20.89
C ALA A 9 -7.28 28.67 -19.81
N ALA A 10 -7.27 29.42 -18.70
CA ALA A 10 -6.37 29.13 -17.60
C ALA A 10 -6.64 27.70 -17.10
N PRO A 11 -5.60 26.91 -16.80
CA PRO A 11 -5.79 25.56 -16.29
C PRO A 11 -6.59 25.59 -15.00
N THR A 12 -7.63 24.77 -14.92
CA THR A 12 -8.43 24.60 -13.71
C THR A 12 -7.59 23.89 -12.66
N VAL A 13 -7.08 24.63 -11.67
CA VAL A 13 -6.39 24.06 -10.52
C VAL A 13 -7.43 23.75 -9.45
N SER A 14 -7.69 22.46 -9.22
CA SER A 14 -8.53 21.99 -8.11
C SER A 14 -7.65 21.42 -7.01
N PHE A 15 -7.92 21.79 -5.77
CA PHE A 15 -7.34 21.10 -4.62
C PHE A 15 -8.03 19.75 -4.46
N GLU A 16 -7.25 18.68 -4.59
CA GLU A 16 -7.68 17.36 -4.16
C GLU A 16 -7.67 17.29 -2.62
N SER A 17 -8.39 16.33 -2.04
CA SER A 17 -8.52 16.19 -0.59
C SER A 17 -7.15 16.09 0.09
N ALA A 18 -6.95 16.86 1.18
CA ALA A 18 -5.70 16.84 1.95
C ALA A 18 -5.59 15.52 2.72
N ARG A 19 -4.86 14.56 2.13
CA ARG A 19 -4.62 13.24 2.71
C ARG A 19 -3.31 13.21 3.50
N ALA A 20 -3.28 12.45 4.58
CA ALA A 20 -2.05 12.24 5.33
C ALA A 20 -1.06 11.41 4.48
N LEU A 21 0.15 11.94 4.30
CA LEU A 21 1.20 11.31 3.48
C LEU A 21 2.46 10.99 4.29
N GLY A 22 2.91 11.89 5.18
CA GLY A 22 4.24 11.81 5.81
C GLY A 22 4.56 10.45 6.43
N ASN A 23 3.73 9.97 7.36
CA ASN A 23 3.95 8.69 8.05
C ASN A 23 3.84 7.51 7.08
N VAL A 24 2.87 7.54 6.17
CA VAL A 24 2.63 6.46 5.20
C VAL A 24 3.78 6.35 4.21
N TRP A 25 4.29 7.48 3.72
CA TRP A 25 5.45 7.53 2.85
C TRP A 25 6.70 7.01 3.57
N ALA A 26 6.98 7.51 4.78
CA ALA A 26 8.15 7.10 5.56
C ALA A 26 8.15 5.58 5.83
N LEU A 27 7.00 5.01 6.21
CA LEU A 27 6.85 3.57 6.41
C LEU A 27 6.95 2.78 5.10
N THR A 28 6.48 3.34 3.98
CA THR A 28 6.62 2.70 2.66
C THR A 28 8.08 2.62 2.24
N GLU A 29 8.87 3.68 2.48
CA GLU A 29 10.30 3.65 2.20
C GLU A 29 11.06 2.72 3.14
N LEU A 30 10.73 2.70 4.44
CA LEU A 30 11.30 1.73 5.37
C LEU A 30 11.00 0.29 4.97
N TRP A 31 9.77 0.01 4.52
CA TRP A 31 9.39 -1.31 4.01
C TRP A 31 10.29 -1.76 2.85
N LYS A 32 10.56 -0.85 1.90
CA LYS A 32 11.45 -1.11 0.76
C LYS A 32 12.90 -1.27 1.21
N SER A 33 13.42 -0.37 2.05
CA SER A 33 14.83 -0.38 2.47
C SER A 33 15.18 -1.58 3.34
N LEU A 34 14.22 -2.04 4.16
CA LEU A 34 14.35 -3.27 4.95
C LEU A 34 14.17 -4.53 4.10
N GLY A 35 13.84 -4.41 2.82
CA GLY A 35 13.75 -5.54 1.89
C GLY A 35 12.43 -6.33 1.96
N PHE A 36 11.41 -5.85 2.68
CA PHE A 36 10.12 -6.55 2.82
C PHE A 36 9.38 -6.71 1.48
N SER A 37 9.73 -5.93 0.45
CA SER A 37 9.27 -6.14 -0.93
C SER A 37 9.63 -7.53 -1.48
N GLY A 38 10.56 -8.26 -0.86
CA GLY A 38 10.84 -9.67 -1.14
C GLY A 38 9.63 -10.61 -0.95
N LEU A 39 8.67 -10.24 -0.08
CA LEU A 39 7.45 -11.01 0.15
C LEU A 39 6.60 -11.18 -1.11
N ARG A 40 6.69 -10.25 -2.08
CA ARG A 40 6.03 -10.39 -3.38
C ARG A 40 6.37 -11.71 -4.08
N ARG A 41 7.57 -12.26 -3.85
CA ARG A 41 8.01 -13.52 -4.46
C ARG A 41 7.30 -14.73 -3.87
N VAL A 42 7.02 -14.71 -2.57
CA VAL A 42 6.29 -15.77 -1.85
C VAL A 42 4.88 -15.89 -2.43
N PHE A 43 4.18 -14.76 -2.54
CA PHE A 43 2.79 -14.73 -3.01
C PHE A 43 2.64 -14.77 -4.55
N ARG A 44 3.74 -14.83 -5.31
CA ARG A 44 3.71 -14.81 -6.79
C ARG A 44 3.04 -16.04 -7.39
N ARG A 45 3.00 -17.16 -6.66
CA ARG A 45 2.38 -18.43 -7.10
C ARG A 45 0.89 -18.51 -6.81
N THR A 46 0.38 -17.65 -5.93
CA THR A 46 -1.04 -17.61 -5.61
C THR A 46 -1.78 -17.09 -6.84
N ARG A 47 -2.66 -17.92 -7.42
CA ARG A 47 -3.40 -17.73 -8.69
C ARG A 47 -4.39 -16.55 -8.71
N ARG A 48 -4.17 -15.52 -7.89
CA ARG A 48 -5.11 -14.42 -7.64
C ARG A 48 -4.63 -13.15 -8.32
N THR A 49 -5.56 -12.46 -8.94
CA THR A 49 -5.46 -11.11 -9.53
C THR A 49 -5.17 -10.01 -8.51
N THR A 50 -4.91 -10.35 -7.25
CA THR A 50 -4.82 -9.43 -6.11
C THR A 50 -3.39 -9.41 -5.59
N ASP A 51 -2.78 -8.22 -5.52
CA ASP A 51 -1.44 -8.03 -4.99
C ASP A 51 -1.46 -8.21 -3.46
N VAL A 52 -1.21 -9.45 -3.00
CA VAL A 52 -1.26 -9.84 -1.59
C VAL A 52 -0.25 -9.08 -0.76
N GLU A 53 0.99 -8.91 -1.25
CA GLU A 53 2.02 -8.16 -0.52
C GLU A 53 1.61 -6.71 -0.32
N ALA A 54 1.04 -6.06 -1.34
CA ALA A 54 0.54 -4.71 -1.20
C ALA A 54 -0.54 -4.60 -0.12
N LEU A 55 -1.45 -5.58 -0.01
CA LEU A 55 -2.50 -5.62 1.02
C LEU A 55 -1.97 -5.93 2.42
N ILE A 56 -0.99 -6.82 2.55
CA ILE A 56 -0.29 -7.06 3.81
C ILE A 56 0.44 -5.80 4.26
N ARG A 57 1.20 -5.16 3.36
CA ARG A 57 1.88 -3.89 3.62
C ARG A 57 0.90 -2.83 4.09
N LEU A 58 -0.25 -2.70 3.43
CA LEU A 58 -1.30 -1.77 3.81
C LEU A 58 -1.79 -2.01 5.26
N MET A 59 -2.05 -3.27 5.63
CA MET A 59 -2.51 -3.62 6.98
C MET A 59 -1.44 -3.35 8.04
N VAL A 60 -0.16 -3.62 7.73
CA VAL A 60 0.95 -3.30 8.64
C VAL A 60 1.10 -1.80 8.82
N LEU A 61 1.08 -1.03 7.74
CA LEU A 61 1.16 0.43 7.78
C LEU A 61 -0.02 1.04 8.54
N ASN A 62 -1.25 0.56 8.30
CA ASN A 62 -2.41 0.98 9.08
C ASN A 62 -2.17 0.70 10.58
N ARG A 63 -1.67 -0.49 10.94
CA ARG A 63 -1.40 -0.84 12.33
C ARG A 63 -0.38 0.07 13.01
N LEU A 64 0.59 0.60 12.26
CA LEU A 64 1.62 1.50 12.76
C LEU A 64 1.15 2.97 12.82
N CYS A 65 0.31 3.40 11.87
CA CYS A 65 -0.15 4.78 11.77
C CYS A 65 -1.42 5.07 12.58
N ASP A 66 -2.38 4.15 12.58
CA ASP A 66 -3.72 4.36 13.15
C ASP A 66 -4.37 2.99 13.49
N PRO A 67 -3.96 2.35 14.60
CA PRO A 67 -4.33 0.98 14.96
C PRO A 67 -5.81 0.81 15.35
N GLU A 68 -6.73 0.82 14.39
CA GLU A 68 -8.14 0.43 14.56
C GLU A 68 -8.42 -1.04 14.17
N SER A 69 -9.70 -1.45 14.14
CA SER A 69 -10.15 -2.77 13.66
C SER A 69 -9.94 -2.94 12.14
N LYS A 70 -10.02 -4.17 11.57
CA LYS A 70 -9.90 -4.43 10.11
C LYS A 70 -10.88 -3.62 9.24
N LEU A 71 -12.03 -3.22 9.80
CA LEU A 71 -12.97 -2.30 9.13
C LEU A 71 -12.47 -0.84 9.16
N GLY A 72 -11.72 -0.48 10.20
CA GLY A 72 -10.98 0.78 10.29
C GLY A 72 -9.99 0.95 9.15
N VAL A 73 -9.32 -0.13 8.69
CA VAL A 73 -8.43 -0.09 7.51
C VAL A 73 -9.15 0.46 6.27
N LEU A 74 -10.41 0.07 6.04
CA LEU A 74 -11.18 0.50 4.87
C LEU A 74 -11.58 1.97 4.93
N ARG A 75 -11.75 2.54 6.13
CA ARG A 75 -11.95 3.99 6.30
C ARG A 75 -10.63 4.72 6.18
N TRP A 76 -9.58 4.21 6.82
CA TRP A 76 -8.24 4.79 6.84
C TRP A 76 -7.63 4.88 5.43
N VAL A 77 -7.82 3.88 4.57
CA VAL A 77 -7.32 3.92 3.17
C VAL A 77 -7.86 5.11 2.38
N GLN A 78 -9.01 5.66 2.77
CA GLN A 78 -9.61 6.84 2.13
C GLN A 78 -9.03 8.16 2.64
N THR A 79 -8.35 8.16 3.80
CA THR A 79 -7.81 9.36 4.45
C THR A 79 -6.33 9.58 4.18
N VAL A 80 -5.64 8.56 3.64
CA VAL A 80 -4.19 8.59 3.39
C VAL A 80 -3.84 8.52 1.91
N ALA A 81 -2.68 9.09 1.56
CA ALA A 81 -2.08 8.93 0.25
C ALA A 81 -1.15 7.71 0.27
N LEU A 82 -1.36 6.76 -0.65
CA LEU A 82 -0.63 5.49 -0.72
C LEU A 82 0.24 5.45 -1.98
N PRO A 83 1.50 5.91 -1.92
CA PRO A 83 2.41 5.79 -3.04
C PRO A 83 2.70 4.30 -3.35
N ASP A 84 2.90 3.99 -4.62
CA ASP A 84 3.25 2.65 -5.12
C ASP A 84 2.27 1.54 -4.69
N PHE A 85 0.99 1.89 -4.50
CA PHE A 85 -0.07 0.96 -4.18
C PHE A 85 -0.86 0.59 -5.43
N GLY A 86 -0.70 -0.66 -5.90
CA GLY A 86 -1.31 -1.16 -7.12
C GLY A 86 -2.85 -1.33 -7.08
N PRO A 87 -3.45 -1.82 -5.97
CA PRO A 87 -4.90 -2.01 -5.93
C PRO A 87 -5.68 -0.69 -6.01
N LYS A 88 -6.58 -0.58 -7.01
CA LYS A 88 -7.44 0.60 -7.19
C LYS A 88 -8.51 0.77 -6.11
N ALA A 89 -8.93 -0.34 -5.52
CA ALA A 89 -9.89 -0.39 -4.44
C ALA A 89 -9.53 -1.56 -3.52
N VAL A 90 -9.74 -1.36 -2.22
CA VAL A 90 -9.50 -2.37 -1.19
C VAL A 90 -10.83 -2.78 -0.62
N THR A 91 -11.12 -4.08 -0.64
CA THR A 91 -12.33 -4.65 -0.04
C THR A 91 -11.98 -5.48 1.19
N HIS A 92 -12.96 -5.63 2.09
CA HIS A 92 -12.79 -6.47 3.27
C HIS A 92 -12.40 -7.92 2.89
N GLN A 93 -13.00 -8.47 1.83
CA GLN A 93 -12.69 -9.83 1.38
C GLN A 93 -11.26 -9.96 0.87
N GLN A 94 -10.71 -8.95 0.20
CA GLN A 94 -9.31 -8.96 -0.23
C GLN A 94 -8.36 -8.96 0.97
N LEU A 95 -8.68 -8.22 2.03
CA LEU A 95 -7.89 -8.22 3.26
C LEU A 95 -7.91 -9.59 3.94
N LEU A 96 -9.09 -10.19 4.12
CA LEU A 96 -9.22 -11.53 4.70
C LEU A 96 -8.46 -12.58 3.88
N ARG A 97 -8.65 -12.56 2.56
CA ARG A 97 -7.94 -13.47 1.64
C ARG A 97 -6.42 -13.31 1.64
N SER A 98 -5.93 -12.11 1.96
CA SER A 98 -4.49 -11.86 2.08
C SER A 98 -3.94 -12.42 3.38
N LEU A 99 -4.73 -12.41 4.45
CA LEU A 99 -4.36 -13.08 5.71
C LEU A 99 -4.40 -14.60 5.57
N ASP A 100 -5.38 -15.13 4.84
CA ASP A 100 -5.40 -16.57 4.51
C ASP A 100 -4.12 -16.96 3.76
N ALA A 101 -3.74 -16.18 2.74
CA ALA A 101 -2.50 -16.41 2.00
C ALA A 101 -1.24 -16.27 2.87
N LEU A 102 -1.25 -15.37 3.85
CA LEU A 102 -0.15 -15.23 4.82
C LEU A 102 -0.01 -16.49 5.68
N MET A 103 -1.13 -17.05 6.12
CA MET A 103 -1.16 -18.30 6.90
C MET A 103 -0.75 -19.51 6.05
N ASP A 104 -1.23 -19.60 4.81
CA ASP A 104 -0.91 -20.70 3.88
C ASP A 104 0.58 -20.78 3.53
N HIS A 105 1.29 -19.63 3.59
CA HIS A 105 2.71 -19.50 3.27
C HIS A 105 3.57 -19.11 4.47
N GLN A 106 3.14 -19.43 5.70
CA GLN A 106 3.78 -18.97 6.93
C GLN A 106 5.29 -19.28 6.97
N ASP A 107 5.70 -20.51 6.68
CA ASP A 107 7.12 -20.92 6.73
C ASP A 107 7.99 -20.12 5.74
N GLU A 108 7.48 -19.86 4.53
CA GLU A 108 8.18 -19.07 3.51
C GLU A 108 8.30 -17.60 3.92
N VAL A 109 7.24 -17.05 4.54
CA VAL A 109 7.22 -15.69 5.09
C VAL A 109 8.22 -15.55 6.23
N ASP A 110 8.21 -16.49 7.18
CA ASP A 110 9.14 -16.52 8.31
C ASP A 110 10.59 -16.59 7.84
N GLY A 111 10.87 -17.38 6.79
CA GLY A 111 12.19 -17.44 6.16
C GLY A 111 12.64 -16.08 5.60
N VAL A 112 11.75 -15.33 4.96
CA VAL A 112 12.05 -13.97 4.47
C VAL A 112 12.30 -13.04 5.66
N VAL A 113 11.39 -12.99 6.64
CA VAL A 113 11.50 -12.09 7.79
C VAL A 113 12.77 -12.37 8.60
N ALA A 114 13.08 -13.63 8.88
CA ALA A 114 14.29 -14.03 9.59
C ALA A 114 15.55 -13.61 8.82
N GLY A 115 15.56 -13.74 7.48
CA GLY A 115 16.65 -13.26 6.65
C GLY A 115 16.89 -11.76 6.75
N LEU A 116 15.82 -10.97 6.85
CA LEU A 116 15.90 -9.50 7.00
C LEU A 116 16.30 -9.07 8.41
N LEU A 117 15.95 -9.83 9.44
CA LEU A 117 16.28 -9.52 10.83
C LEU A 117 17.70 -9.93 11.23
N ARG A 118 18.31 -10.92 10.56
CA ARG A 118 19.67 -11.41 10.86
C ARG A 118 20.75 -10.31 10.96
N PRO A 119 20.78 -9.27 10.12
CA PRO A 119 21.78 -8.20 10.23
C PRO A 119 21.53 -7.20 11.38
N LEU A 120 20.38 -7.28 12.05
CA LEU A 120 19.96 -6.36 13.13
C LEU A 120 20.16 -6.94 14.54
N ILE A 121 20.57 -8.21 14.63
CA ILE A 121 20.89 -8.94 15.86
C ILE A 121 22.39 -9.22 15.86
#